data_AF-A0A452HRT3-F1
#
_entry.id   AF-A0A452HRT3-F1
#
_cell.length_a   1.000
_cell.length_b   1.000
_cell.length_c   1.000
_cell.angle_alpha   90.00
_cell.angle_beta   90.00
_cell.angle_gamma   90.00
#
_symmetry.space_group_name_H-M   'P 1'
#
loop_
_entity.id
_entity.type
_entity.pdbx_description
1 polymer ?
#
loop_
_entity_poly.entity_id
_entity_poly.type
_entity_poly.pdbx_seq_one_letter_code
_entity_poly.pdbx_strand_id
1 'polypeptide(L)'
;MQIFLVCVLERQIFDFLGYQWAPILANFVHIIIVILGLFGTIQYRPRYITGVSIIYVFFSESLMILSQVSYLEFFIKSHLL
;
A
#
# COMPACT_ATOMS: atom_id res chain seq x y z
N MET A 1 -11.06 5.96 35.53
CA MET A 1 -12.13 5.91 34.51
C MET A 1 -11.85 6.83 33.31
N GLN A 2 -11.42 8.08 33.48
CA GLN A 2 -11.17 9.01 32.35
C GLN A 2 -9.94 8.67 31.49
N ILE A 3 -8.83 8.22 32.10
CA ILE A 3 -7.59 7.89 31.37
C ILE A 3 -7.78 6.69 30.41
N PHE A 4 -8.63 5.73 30.79
CA PHE A 4 -8.92 4.56 29.96
C PHE A 4 -9.69 4.93 28.69
N LEU A 5 -10.64 5.86 28.79
CA LEU A 5 -11.38 6.40 27.65
C LEU A 5 -10.46 7.13 26.66
N VAL A 6 -9.53 7.95 27.17
CA VAL A 6 -8.55 8.64 26.32
C VAL A 6 -7.63 7.65 25.61
N CYS A 7 -7.15 6.62 26.31
CA CYS A 7 -6.28 5.60 25.73
C CYS A 7 -6.98 4.74 24.66
N VAL A 8 -8.25 4.38 24.88
CA VAL A 8 -9.07 3.65 23.88
C VAL A 8 -9.32 4.51 22.64
N LEU A 9 -9.63 5.80 22.82
CA LEU A 9 -9.83 6.73 21.71
C LEU A 9 -8.55 6.92 20.89
N GLU A 10 -7.42 7.14 21.55
CA GLU A 10 -6.11 7.27 20.88
C GLU A 10 -5.78 6.02 20.04
N ARG A 11 -6.00 4.83 20.60
CA ARG A 11 -5.79 3.56 19.91
C ARG A 11 -6.71 3.41 18.69
N GLN A 12 -7.99 3.74 18.82
CA GLN A 12 -8.93 3.72 17.68
C GLN A 12 -8.50 4.67 16.56
N ILE A 13 -8.05 5.87 16.92
CA ILE A 13 -7.61 6.86 15.95
C ILE A 13 -6.36 6.35 15.22
N PHE A 14 -5.38 5.78 15.93
CA PHE A 14 -4.20 5.19 15.29
C PHE A 14 -4.50 3.93 14.48
N ASP A 15 -5.43 3.08 14.92
CA ASP A 15 -5.84 1.91 14.15
C ASP A 15 -6.57 2.35 12.86
N PHE A 16 -7.36 3.42 12.92
CA PHE A 16 -8.01 3.98 11.73
C PHE A 16 -7.00 4.65 10.79
N LEU A 17 -6.08 5.45 11.34
CA LEU A 17 -5.01 6.07 10.57
C LEU A 17 -4.09 5.02 9.94
N GLY A 18 -3.61 4.07 10.72
CA GLY A 18 -2.74 3.01 10.25
C GLY A 18 -3.40 2.11 9.21
N TYR A 19 -4.60 1.60 9.51
CA TYR A 19 -5.26 0.62 8.64
C TYR A 19 -5.71 1.21 7.31
N GLN A 20 -6.19 2.45 7.29
CA GLN A 20 -6.71 3.07 6.07
C GLN A 20 -5.69 3.98 5.37
N TRP A 21 -4.88 4.73 6.12
CA TRP A 21 -3.96 5.69 5.49
C TRP A 21 -2.65 5.04 5.04
N ALA A 22 -2.18 3.98 5.70
CA ALA A 22 -0.98 3.27 5.24
C ALA A 22 -1.13 2.74 3.79
N PRO A 23 -2.23 2.06 3.39
CA PRO A 23 -2.39 1.63 2.01
C PRO A 23 -2.58 2.79 1.03
N ILE A 24 -3.27 3.87 1.43
CA ILE A 24 -3.37 5.09 0.62
C ILE A 24 -1.98 5.68 0.36
N LEU A 25 -1.15 5.82 1.40
CA LEU A 25 0.19 6.40 1.31
C LEU A 25 1.13 5.51 0.48
N ALA A 26 1.03 4.19 0.65
CA ALA A 26 1.79 3.23 -0.14
C ALA A 26 1.50 3.37 -1.65
N ASN A 27 0.22 3.54 -2.04
CA ASN A 27 -0.16 3.81 -3.43
C ASN A 27 0.44 5.12 -3.95
N PHE A 28 0.39 6.20 -3.17
CA PHE A 28 0.97 7.48 -3.57
C PHE A 28 2.47 7.39 -3.83
N VAL A 29 3.21 6.74 -2.94
CA VAL A 29 4.66 6.52 -3.10
C VAL A 29 4.94 5.61 -4.30
N HIS A 30 4.14 4.57 -4.51
CA HIS A 30 4.30 3.67 -5.64
C HIS A 30 4.12 4.39 -6.98
N ILE A 31 3.08 5.21 -7.14
CA ILE A 31 2.86 6.03 -8.34
C ILE A 31 4.07 6.95 -8.62
N ILE A 32 4.63 7.58 -7.58
CA ILE A 32 5.82 8.43 -7.71
C ILE A 32 7.02 7.61 -8.21
N ILE A 33 7.26 6.42 -7.64
CA ILE A 33 8.35 5.52 -8.06
C ILE A 33 8.15 5.06 -9.50
N VAL A 34 6.93 4.71 -9.90
CA VAL A 34 6.61 4.27 -11.27
C VAL A 34 6.89 5.40 -12.27
N ILE A 35 6.46 6.62 -11.98
CA ILE A 35 6.69 7.78 -12.86
C ILE A 35 8.18 8.08 -12.96
N LEU A 36 8.90 8.14 -11.85
CA LEU A 36 10.35 8.38 -11.85
C LEU A 36 11.13 7.27 -12.55
N GLY A 37 10.74 6.01 -12.34
CA GLY A 37 11.34 4.84 -12.99
C GLY A 37 11.11 4.81 -14.49
N LEU A 38 9.89 5.15 -14.96
CA LEU A 38 9.60 5.27 -16.39
C LEU A 38 10.37 6.44 -17.02
N PHE A 39 10.39 7.60 -16.36
CA PHE A 39 11.07 8.78 -16.89
C PHE A 39 12.61 8.60 -16.95
N GLY A 40 13.19 7.90 -15.97
CA GLY A 40 14.62 7.56 -15.96
C GLY A 40 15.00 6.50 -16.99
N THR A 41 14.15 5.48 -17.21
CA THR A 41 14.45 4.38 -18.15
C THR A 41 14.28 4.76 -19.62
N ILE A 42 13.39 5.70 -19.94
CA ILE A 42 13.23 6.24 -21.29
C ILE A 42 14.50 6.97 -21.76
N GLN A 43 15.23 7.63 -20.84
CA GLN A 43 16.43 8.41 -21.17
C GLN A 43 17.66 7.54 -21.49
N TYR A 44 17.78 6.34 -20.90
CA TYR A 44 19.05 5.58 -20.88
C TYR A 44 19.20 4.47 -21.94
N ARG A 45 18.40 4.51 -23.03
CA ARG A 45 18.20 3.47 -24.07
C ARG A 45 17.21 2.36 -23.63
N PRO A 46 16.00 2.28 -24.23
CA PRO A 46 14.85 1.58 -23.65
C PRO A 46 14.71 0.07 -23.99
N ARG A 47 15.54 -0.49 -24.88
CA ARG A 47 15.21 -1.74 -25.60
C ARG A 47 15.03 -3.01 -24.76
N TYR A 48 15.40 -3.01 -23.48
CA TYR A 48 15.18 -4.16 -22.58
C TYR A 48 14.71 -3.75 -21.18
N ILE A 49 15.19 -2.60 -20.69
CA ILE A 49 14.90 -2.11 -19.34
C ILE A 49 13.42 -1.75 -19.19
N THR A 50 12.78 -1.23 -20.25
CA THR A 50 11.35 -0.86 -20.21
C THR A 50 10.44 -2.10 -20.07
N GLY A 51 10.76 -3.20 -20.75
CA GLY A 51 9.98 -4.44 -20.60
C GLY A 51 10.10 -5.02 -19.19
N VAL A 52 11.32 -4.98 -18.64
CA VAL A 52 11.60 -5.42 -17.28
C VAL A 52 10.87 -4.55 -16.26
N SER A 53 10.91 -3.22 -16.39
CA SER A 53 10.20 -2.32 -15.46
C SER A 53 8.69 -2.49 -15.53
N ILE A 54 8.09 -2.69 -16.72
CA ILE A 54 6.65 -2.96 -16.85
C ILE A 54 6.27 -4.27 -16.13
N ILE A 55 7.07 -5.33 -16.30
CA ILE A 55 6.84 -6.62 -15.63
C ILE A 55 6.94 -6.49 -14.11
N TYR A 56 7.95 -5.79 -13.60
CA TYR A 56 8.10 -5.55 -12.16
C TYR A 56 6.94 -4.74 -11.58
N VAL A 57 6.49 -3.70 -12.30
CA VAL A 57 5.33 -2.90 -11.88
C VAL A 57 4.07 -3.76 -11.85
N PHE A 58 3.79 -4.51 -12.92
CA PHE A 58 2.61 -5.40 -12.99
C PHE A 58 2.62 -6.46 -11.87
N PHE A 59 3.77 -7.04 -11.58
CA PHE A 59 3.91 -7.99 -10.48
C PHE A 59 3.74 -7.32 -9.11
N SER A 60 4.29 -6.12 -8.92
CA SER A 60 4.12 -5.37 -7.66
C SER A 60 2.66 -5.00 -7.39
N GLU A 61 1.92 -4.60 -8.42
CA GLU A 61 0.49 -4.29 -8.32
C GLU A 61 -0.32 -5.52 -7.92
N SER A 62 -0.03 -6.66 -8.54
CA SER A 62 -0.68 -7.93 -8.22
C SER A 62 -0.43 -8.34 -6.76
N LEU A 63 0.79 -8.18 -6.27
CA LEU A 63 1.16 -8.49 -4.88
C LEU A 63 0.51 -7.53 -3.88
N MET A 64 0.43 -6.23 -4.21
CA MET A 64 -0.19 -5.23 -3.36
C MET A 64 -1.71 -5.47 -3.22
N ILE A 65 -2.38 -5.82 -4.32
CA ILE A 65 -3.81 -6.17 -4.32
C ILE A 65 -4.06 -7.44 -3.48
N LEU A 66 -3.24 -8.47 -3.63
CA LEU A 66 -3.33 -9.70 -2.82
C LEU A 66 -3.16 -9.43 -1.33
N SER A 67 -2.22 -8.55 -0.98
CA SER A 67 -2.02 -8.09 0.39
C SER A 67 -3.29 -7.41 0.92
N GLN A 68 -3.84 -6.43 0.19
CA GLN A 68 -5.08 -5.73 0.55
C GLN A 68 -6.29 -6.67 0.73
N VAL A 69 -6.47 -7.63 -0.19
CA VAL A 69 -7.55 -8.63 -0.10
C VAL A 69 -7.37 -9.53 1.14
N SER A 70 -6.14 -9.97 1.40
CA SER A 70 -5.83 -10.79 2.59
C SER A 70 -6.08 -10.04 3.90
N TYR A 71 -5.75 -8.74 3.95
CA TYR A 71 -6.06 -7.88 5.09
C TYR A 71 -7.57 -7.71 5.29
N LEU A 72 -8.32 -7.50 4.21
CA LEU A 72 -9.78 -7.39 4.27
C LEU A 72 -10.42 -8.69 4.80
N GLU A 73 -9.98 -9.85 4.30
CA GLU A 73 -10.49 -11.14 4.77
C GLU A 73 -10.17 -11.40 6.25
N PHE A 74 -8.94 -11.11 6.68
CA PHE A 74 -8.55 -11.22 8.08
C PHE A 74 -9.41 -10.33 8.98
N PHE A 75 -9.61 -9.07 8.58
CA PHE A 75 -10.40 -8.09 9.31
C PHE A 75 -11.87 -8.50 9.45
N ILE A 76 -12.50 -8.95 8.36
CA ILE A 76 -13.88 -9.47 8.37
C ILE A 76 -13.98 -10.66 9.32
N LYS A 77 -13.04 -11.60 9.24
CA LYS A 77 -13.06 -12.82 10.06
C LYS A 77 -12.80 -12.54 11.55
N SER A 78 -12.03 -11.51 11.88
CA SER A 78 -11.78 -11.07 13.26
C SER A 78 -12.92 -10.29 13.91
N HIS A 79 -13.86 -9.75 13.12
CA HIS A 79 -15.02 -9.00 13.62
C HIS A 79 -16.31 -9.81 13.67
N LEU A 80 -16.39 -10.94 12.94
CA LEU A 80 -17.54 -11.84 12.89
C LEU A 80 -17.45 -13.01 13.90
N LEU A 81 -16.32 -13.18 14.57
CA LEU A 81 -16.05 -14.14 15.66
C LEU A 81 -15.82 -13.38 16.96
#